data_AF-A0A0A0DTQ3-F1
#
_entry.id   AF-A0A0A0DTQ3-F1
#
_cell.length_a   1.000
_cell.length_b   1.000
_cell.length_c   1.000
_cell.angle_alpha   90.00
_cell.angle_beta   90.00
_cell.angle_gamma   90.00
#
_symmetry.space_group_name_H-M   'P 1'
#
loop_
_entity.id
_entity.type
_entity.pdbx_description
1 polymer ?
#
loop_
_entity_poly.entity_id
_entity_poly.type
_entity_poly.pdbx_seq_one_letter_code
_entity_poly.pdbx_strand_id
1 'polypeptide(L)'
;MSVLLLHFWLGTPTGTHWDYSLPVTEGSVITHLLLIHNWWPQYAITLNHPYWSIGVEYQLYFLFPVLLWFQNRLGPWKSLALVTAVGYLFWRLSFTTHVGNPSVFGSSPYYWALFSMGISAARLGTPQPGHIAREVSLLDKLAVGLIVLMMGLWWGVECMRYHGHVADPITSFFVGLITLLVLLYGRQIGLFALVSKLWPRRFLRFAGERSFSLYLVHAPMLQIVWLLLVHPLHLHSAGEQVLLEMLAGSLLSLLIADLFYRCIEQPSHEWSRRITRP
;
A
#
# COMPACT_ATOMS: atom_id res chain seq x y z
N MET A 1 1.71 -20.06 2.15
CA MET A 1 1.15 -20.29 0.80
C MET A 1 2.19 -20.06 -0.29
N SER A 2 2.75 -18.85 -0.42
CA SER A 2 3.68 -18.53 -1.52
C SER A 2 4.93 -19.41 -1.57
N VAL A 3 5.54 -19.79 -0.44
CA VAL A 3 6.68 -20.72 -0.40
C VAL A 3 6.34 -22.09 -1.01
N LEU A 4 5.14 -22.63 -0.75
CA LEU A 4 4.70 -23.90 -1.32
C LEU A 4 4.48 -23.75 -2.84
N LEU A 5 3.83 -22.66 -3.26
CA LEU A 5 3.63 -22.40 -4.69
C LEU A 5 4.95 -22.23 -5.44
N LEU A 6 5.91 -21.53 -4.85
CA LEU A 6 7.26 -21.38 -5.38
C LEU A 6 7.99 -22.73 -5.49
N HIS A 7 7.89 -23.57 -4.46
CA HIS A 7 8.54 -24.87 -4.48
C HIS A 7 7.99 -25.80 -5.58
N PHE A 8 6.69 -25.77 -5.82
CA PHE A 8 6.04 -26.74 -6.71
C PHE A 8 5.75 -26.22 -8.14
N TRP A 9 5.44 -24.94 -8.30
CA TRP A 9 4.87 -24.41 -9.56
C TRP A 9 5.48 -23.10 -10.04
N LEU A 10 5.97 -22.25 -9.13
CA LEU A 10 6.29 -20.85 -9.42
C LEU A 10 7.78 -20.49 -9.25
N GLY A 11 8.65 -21.50 -9.02
CA GLY A 11 10.06 -21.31 -8.71
C GLY A 11 10.98 -21.07 -9.91
N THR A 12 10.46 -21.20 -11.12
CA THR A 12 11.21 -21.02 -12.37
C THR A 12 10.86 -19.69 -13.03
N PRO A 13 11.84 -18.93 -13.57
CA PRO A 13 11.56 -17.73 -14.34
C PRO A 13 10.67 -18.02 -15.55
N THR A 14 9.71 -17.13 -15.81
CA THR A 14 8.70 -17.28 -16.87
C THR A 14 8.62 -16.07 -17.80
N GLY A 15 9.42 -15.04 -17.56
CA GLY A 15 9.38 -13.77 -18.27
C GLY A 15 8.21 -12.87 -17.87
N THR A 16 7.48 -13.20 -16.81
CA THR A 16 6.35 -12.41 -16.29
C THR A 16 6.79 -11.52 -15.13
N HIS A 17 5.87 -10.65 -14.68
CA HIS A 17 6.10 -9.83 -13.49
C HIS A 17 6.32 -10.66 -12.21
N TRP A 18 5.93 -11.93 -12.18
CA TRP A 18 6.18 -12.80 -11.02
C TRP A 18 7.67 -13.01 -10.76
N ASP A 19 8.50 -12.95 -11.79
CA ASP A 19 9.95 -13.23 -11.72
C ASP A 19 10.70 -12.31 -10.74
N TYR A 20 10.15 -11.12 -10.42
CA TYR A 20 10.66 -10.27 -9.32
C TYR A 20 10.68 -10.99 -7.95
N SER A 21 9.84 -12.00 -7.78
CA SER A 21 9.75 -12.80 -6.56
C SER A 21 10.85 -13.88 -6.47
N LEU A 22 11.70 -14.01 -7.51
CA LEU A 22 12.77 -14.99 -7.64
C LEU A 22 14.16 -14.32 -7.59
N PRO A 23 15.22 -15.06 -7.22
CA PRO A 23 15.21 -16.42 -6.68
C PRO A 23 14.84 -16.43 -5.19
N VAL A 24 14.22 -17.53 -4.74
CA VAL A 24 13.93 -17.76 -3.32
C VAL A 24 15.10 -18.51 -2.70
N THR A 25 15.84 -17.82 -1.84
CA THR A 25 16.97 -18.36 -1.09
C THR A 25 16.59 -18.57 0.38
N GLU A 26 17.39 -19.30 1.15
CA GLU A 26 17.20 -19.42 2.60
C GLU A 26 17.20 -18.05 3.29
N GLY A 27 18.11 -17.14 2.86
CA GLY A 27 18.16 -15.76 3.34
C GLY A 27 16.87 -14.97 3.03
N SER A 28 16.25 -15.20 1.87
CA SER A 28 14.94 -14.63 1.55
C SER A 28 13.88 -15.09 2.57
N VAL A 29 13.78 -16.39 2.84
CA VAL A 29 12.78 -16.92 3.79
C VAL A 29 13.02 -16.39 5.20
N ILE A 30 14.26 -16.43 5.69
CA ILE A 30 14.60 -15.99 7.05
C ILE A 30 14.29 -14.49 7.23
N THR A 31 14.70 -13.65 6.29
CA THR A 31 14.49 -12.19 6.39
C THR A 31 13.01 -11.80 6.30
N HIS A 32 12.20 -12.54 5.52
CA HIS A 32 10.74 -12.33 5.49
C HIS A 32 10.06 -12.80 6.78
N LEU A 33 10.48 -13.91 7.37
CA LEU A 33 9.97 -14.37 8.67
C LEU A 33 10.27 -13.37 9.79
N LEU A 34 11.43 -12.72 9.72
CA LEU A 34 11.84 -11.68 10.66
C LEU A 34 11.32 -10.27 10.31
N LEU A 35 10.63 -10.11 9.17
CA LEU A 35 10.11 -8.82 8.67
C LEU A 35 11.19 -7.73 8.51
N ILE A 36 12.38 -8.14 8.07
CA ILE A 36 13.55 -7.27 7.80
C ILE A 36 14.09 -7.41 6.36
N HIS A 37 13.37 -8.12 5.49
CA HIS A 37 13.75 -8.33 4.08
C HIS A 37 13.94 -7.02 3.31
N ASN A 38 13.25 -5.95 3.72
CA ASN A 38 13.38 -4.63 3.14
C ASN A 38 14.73 -3.93 3.41
N TRP A 39 15.58 -4.45 4.31
CA TRP A 39 16.89 -3.84 4.63
C TRP A 39 17.94 -4.07 3.54
N TRP A 40 17.72 -5.09 2.69
CA TRP A 40 18.64 -5.49 1.63
C TRP A 40 17.93 -5.53 0.28
N PRO A 41 18.48 -4.89 -0.77
CA PRO A 41 17.86 -4.86 -2.09
C PRO A 41 17.57 -6.26 -2.65
N GLN A 42 18.46 -7.23 -2.44
CA GLN A 42 18.31 -8.59 -2.96
C GLN A 42 17.18 -9.41 -2.32
N TYR A 43 16.64 -8.98 -1.18
CA TYR A 43 15.54 -9.70 -0.50
C TYR A 43 14.21 -8.94 -0.56
N ALA A 44 14.23 -7.62 -0.78
CA ALA A 44 13.10 -6.71 -0.63
C ALA A 44 11.80 -7.12 -1.35
N ILE A 45 11.91 -7.75 -2.53
CA ILE A 45 10.76 -8.14 -3.36
C ILE A 45 10.72 -9.65 -3.68
N THR A 46 11.58 -10.43 -3.03
CA THR A 46 11.61 -11.89 -3.22
C THR A 46 10.43 -12.57 -2.53
N LEU A 47 10.20 -13.87 -2.79
CA LEU A 47 9.13 -14.70 -2.21
C LEU A 47 7.72 -14.33 -2.71
N ASN A 48 7.34 -13.07 -2.66
CA ASN A 48 6.12 -12.51 -3.23
C ASN A 48 6.31 -10.99 -3.33
N HIS A 49 6.59 -10.47 -4.53
CA HIS A 49 6.96 -9.06 -4.70
C HIS A 49 6.02 -8.01 -4.07
N PRO A 50 4.68 -8.21 -3.93
CA PRO A 50 3.84 -7.37 -3.10
C PRO A 50 4.34 -7.17 -1.66
N TYR A 51 4.91 -8.20 -1.00
CA TYR A 51 5.22 -8.23 0.44
C TYR A 51 6.24 -7.19 0.92
N TRP A 52 6.84 -6.42 0.01
CA TRP A 52 7.82 -5.39 0.33
C TRP A 52 7.32 -4.43 1.43
N SER A 53 6.04 -4.03 1.41
CA SER A 53 5.51 -3.04 2.36
C SER A 53 5.22 -3.61 3.75
N ILE A 54 5.00 -4.93 3.89
CA ILE A 54 4.68 -5.57 5.18
C ILE A 54 5.80 -5.32 6.19
N GLY A 55 7.06 -5.48 5.78
CA GLY A 55 8.22 -5.23 6.63
C GLY A 55 8.30 -3.76 7.07
N VAL A 56 8.08 -2.84 6.13
CA VAL A 56 8.05 -1.39 6.40
C VAL A 56 6.94 -1.04 7.39
N GLU A 57 5.72 -1.54 7.17
CA GLU A 57 4.56 -1.30 8.03
C GLU A 57 4.79 -1.82 9.46
N TYR A 58 5.32 -3.04 9.59
CA TYR A 58 5.70 -3.63 10.87
C TYR A 58 6.67 -2.74 11.65
N GLN A 59 7.70 -2.23 10.97
CA GLN A 59 8.70 -1.33 11.56
C GLN A 59 8.09 0.02 11.97
N LEU A 60 7.15 0.56 11.18
CA LEU A 60 6.44 1.80 11.50
C LEU A 60 5.56 1.67 12.75
N TYR A 61 5.01 0.50 13.05
CA TYR A 61 4.25 0.29 14.29
C TYR A 61 5.11 0.44 15.54
N PHE A 62 6.40 0.09 15.51
CA PHE A 62 7.32 0.40 16.62
C PHE A 62 7.62 1.89 16.74
N LEU A 63 7.62 2.61 15.62
CA LEU A 63 7.84 4.05 15.61
C LEU A 63 6.56 4.84 15.99
N PHE A 64 5.38 4.21 15.88
CA PHE A 64 4.09 4.85 16.14
C PHE A 64 4.02 5.60 17.48
N PRO A 65 4.43 5.05 18.64
CA PRO A 65 4.37 5.77 19.91
C PRO A 65 5.21 7.06 19.91
N VAL A 66 6.36 7.04 19.25
CA VAL A 66 7.28 8.19 19.15
C VAL A 66 6.65 9.27 18.27
N LEU A 67 6.11 8.90 17.10
CA LEU A 67 5.41 9.83 16.22
C LEU A 67 4.19 10.45 16.91
N LEU A 68 3.43 9.61 17.62
CA LEU A 68 2.26 10.04 18.40
C LEU A 68 2.64 11.02 19.52
N TRP A 69 3.76 10.76 20.21
CA TRP A 69 4.31 11.63 21.24
C TRP A 69 4.70 12.99 20.67
N PHE A 70 5.41 13.04 19.53
CA PHE A 70 5.73 14.30 18.86
C PHE A 70 4.46 15.07 18.45
N GLN A 71 3.45 14.39 17.91
CA GLN A 71 2.18 15.04 17.57
C GLN A 71 1.44 15.58 18.80
N ASN A 72 1.54 14.93 19.96
CA ASN A 72 0.98 15.44 21.22
C ASN A 72 1.72 16.67 21.73
N ARG A 73 3.04 16.74 21.55
CA ARG A 73 3.89 17.83 22.07
C ARG A 73 3.90 19.05 21.17
N LEU A 74 4.01 18.85 19.86
CA LEU A 74 4.22 19.92 18.87
C LEU A 74 2.93 20.25 18.11
N GLY A 75 1.90 19.41 18.20
CA GLY A 75 0.74 19.44 17.31
C GLY A 75 1.01 18.72 15.98
N PRO A 76 -0.05 18.39 15.23
CA PRO A 76 0.04 17.54 14.04
C PRO A 76 0.90 18.16 12.94
N TRP A 77 0.73 19.46 12.65
CA TRP A 77 1.41 20.12 11.54
C TRP A 77 2.92 20.32 11.77
N LYS A 78 3.30 20.78 12.97
CA LYS A 78 4.72 20.94 13.33
C LYS A 78 5.42 19.59 13.40
N SER A 79 4.76 18.58 13.98
CA SER A 79 5.26 17.21 13.98
C SER A 79 5.41 16.65 12.57
N LEU A 80 4.44 16.87 11.68
CA LEU A 80 4.51 16.40 10.30
C LEU A 80 5.67 17.07 9.54
N ALA A 81 5.86 18.38 9.68
CA ALA A 81 6.99 19.09 9.09
C ALA A 81 8.33 18.55 9.59
N LEU A 82 8.45 18.35 10.92
CA LEU A 82 9.65 17.78 11.53
C LEU A 82 9.93 16.37 11.03
N VAL A 83 8.94 15.47 11.09
CA VAL A 83 9.09 14.07 10.65
C VAL A 83 9.40 13.99 9.16
N THR A 84 8.82 14.87 8.33
CA THR A 84 9.13 14.94 6.90
C THR A 84 10.58 15.37 6.66
N ALA A 85 11.02 16.45 7.31
CA ALA A 85 12.39 16.94 7.17
C ALA A 85 13.41 15.90 7.64
N VAL A 86 13.18 15.29 8.80
CA VAL A 86 14.04 14.25 9.37
C VAL A 86 14.02 13.00 8.48
N GLY A 87 12.86 12.48 8.12
CA GLY A 87 12.74 11.31 7.24
C GLY A 87 13.42 11.51 5.89
N TYR A 88 13.28 12.70 5.29
CA TYR A 88 13.98 13.03 4.06
C TYR A 88 15.50 13.10 4.26
N LEU A 89 15.99 13.72 5.33
CA LEU A 89 17.42 13.78 5.64
C LEU A 89 18.02 12.38 5.82
N PHE A 90 17.35 11.53 6.59
CA PHE A 90 17.78 10.14 6.80
C PHE A 90 17.74 9.33 5.51
N TRP A 91 16.71 9.51 4.69
CA TRP A 91 16.67 8.90 3.36
C TRP A 91 17.83 9.38 2.47
N ARG A 92 18.13 10.68 2.44
CA ARG A 92 19.28 11.21 1.68
C ARG A 92 20.60 10.64 2.15
N LEU A 93 20.79 10.50 3.46
CA LEU A 93 21.99 9.88 4.03
C LEU A 93 22.08 8.40 3.67
N SER A 94 20.98 7.66 3.77
CA SER A 94 20.89 6.26 3.35
C SER A 94 21.19 6.11 1.85
N PHE A 95 20.70 7.05 1.03
CA PHE A 95 20.97 7.10 -0.41
C PHE A 95 22.45 7.32 -0.74
N THR A 96 23.11 8.25 -0.06
CA THR A 96 24.54 8.53 -0.31
C THR A 96 25.48 7.47 0.25
N THR A 97 25.09 6.79 1.33
CA THR A 97 25.91 5.76 1.99
C THR A 97 25.58 4.34 1.54
N HIS A 98 24.50 4.14 0.77
CA HIS A 98 23.96 2.84 0.36
C HIS A 98 23.60 1.90 1.53
N VAL A 99 23.29 2.46 2.71
CA VAL A 99 22.93 1.70 3.91
C VAL A 99 21.41 1.56 4.04
N GLY A 100 20.92 0.36 4.35
CA GLY A 100 19.52 0.15 4.72
C GLY A 100 18.51 0.18 3.57
N ASN A 101 18.98 0.01 2.32
CA ASN A 101 18.15 -0.05 1.12
C ASN A 101 17.24 1.19 0.94
N PRO A 102 17.77 2.31 0.41
CA PRO A 102 17.02 3.56 0.19
C PRO A 102 16.03 3.48 -0.99
N SER A 103 15.77 2.29 -1.54
CA SER A 103 14.84 2.11 -2.64
C SER A 103 13.38 2.19 -2.16
N VAL A 104 12.47 2.25 -3.12
CA VAL A 104 11.03 2.21 -2.89
C VAL A 104 10.61 0.98 -2.12
N PHE A 105 11.23 -0.17 -2.41
CA PHE A 105 10.90 -1.44 -1.79
C PHE A 105 11.66 -1.67 -0.47
N GLY A 106 12.47 -0.70 -0.05
CA GLY A 106 13.36 -0.82 1.09
C GLY A 106 12.88 -0.11 2.35
N SER A 107 13.76 -0.04 3.35
CA SER A 107 13.52 0.71 4.60
C SER A 107 13.74 2.20 4.40
N SER A 108 12.89 2.81 3.57
CA SER A 108 13.01 4.22 3.22
C SER A 108 12.39 5.14 4.29
N PRO A 109 13.19 5.98 5.00
CA PRO A 109 12.69 6.78 6.12
C PRO A 109 11.66 7.86 5.75
N TYR A 110 11.49 8.19 4.46
CA TYR A 110 10.42 9.10 4.04
C TYR A 110 9.01 8.52 4.30
N TYR A 111 8.86 7.19 4.46
CA TYR A 111 7.60 6.56 4.87
C TYR A 111 7.11 7.03 6.26
N TRP A 112 8.00 7.55 7.11
CA TRP A 112 7.61 8.12 8.41
C TRP A 112 6.65 9.30 8.24
N ALA A 113 6.86 10.12 7.21
CA ALA A 113 5.96 11.23 6.89
C ALA A 113 4.57 10.73 6.50
N LEU A 114 4.50 9.71 5.63
CA LEU A 114 3.25 9.09 5.19
C LEU A 114 2.47 8.49 6.36
N PHE A 115 3.18 7.78 7.23
CA PHE A 115 2.57 7.22 8.42
C PHE A 115 2.07 8.32 9.37
N SER A 116 2.85 9.38 9.58
CA SER A 116 2.46 10.55 10.39
C SER A 116 1.24 11.30 9.78
N MET A 117 1.10 11.33 8.46
CA MET A 117 -0.10 11.83 7.79
C MET A 117 -1.32 10.97 8.12
N GLY A 118 -1.17 9.64 8.14
CA GLY A 118 -2.23 8.73 8.60
C GLY A 118 -2.67 8.99 10.05
N ILE A 119 -1.70 9.18 10.96
CA ILE A 119 -1.98 9.56 12.36
C ILE A 119 -2.73 10.92 12.41
N SER A 120 -2.30 11.89 11.59
CA SER A 120 -2.93 13.21 11.52
C SER A 120 -4.36 13.13 10.99
N ALA A 121 -4.59 12.33 9.95
CA ALA A 121 -5.91 12.07 9.39
C ALA A 121 -6.85 11.46 10.42
N ALA A 122 -6.38 10.47 11.18
CA ALA A 122 -7.16 9.85 12.25
C ALA A 122 -7.51 10.87 13.36
N ARG A 123 -6.52 11.64 13.85
CA ARG A 123 -6.71 12.59 14.95
C ARG A 123 -7.61 13.78 14.60
N LEU A 124 -7.43 14.34 13.41
CA LEU A 124 -8.14 15.53 12.96
C LEU A 124 -9.46 15.20 12.27
N GLY A 125 -9.57 14.02 11.66
CA GLY A 125 -10.78 13.55 11.00
C GLY A 125 -11.83 12.96 11.96
N THR A 126 -11.44 12.54 13.17
CA THR A 126 -12.40 12.11 14.20
C THR A 126 -13.11 13.32 14.81
N PRO A 127 -14.46 13.39 14.73
CA PRO A 127 -15.22 14.46 15.36
C PRO A 127 -14.98 14.47 16.87
N GLN A 128 -14.46 15.57 17.41
CA GLN A 128 -14.32 15.75 18.85
C GLN A 128 -15.53 16.53 19.39
N PRO A 129 -16.11 16.13 20.54
CA PRO A 129 -17.16 16.90 21.20
C PRO A 129 -16.71 18.35 21.42
N GLY A 130 -17.50 19.32 20.98
CA GLY A 130 -17.22 20.76 21.16
C GLY A 130 -16.37 21.43 20.09
N HIS A 131 -15.79 20.69 19.13
CA HIS A 131 -15.17 21.30 17.95
C HIS A 131 -16.22 21.52 16.85
N ILE A 132 -16.54 22.78 16.58
CA ILE A 132 -17.38 23.15 15.43
C ILE A 132 -16.53 22.93 14.18
N ALA A 133 -16.95 22.01 13.32
CA ALA A 133 -16.29 21.79 12.03
C ALA A 133 -16.29 23.10 11.25
N ARG A 134 -15.10 23.59 10.86
CA ARG A 134 -14.97 24.77 10.01
C ARG A 134 -15.81 24.56 8.75
N GLU A 135 -16.65 25.54 8.42
CA GLU A 135 -17.34 25.55 7.13
C GLU A 135 -16.31 25.67 6.01
N VAL A 136 -16.36 24.71 5.08
CA VAL A 136 -15.48 24.67 3.92
C VAL A 136 -16.14 25.49 2.83
N SER A 137 -15.50 26.60 2.45
CA SER A 137 -15.99 27.48 1.39
C SER A 137 -15.93 26.78 0.03
N LEU A 138 -16.69 27.26 -0.96
CA LEU A 138 -16.61 26.75 -2.33
C LEU A 138 -15.18 26.82 -2.89
N LEU A 139 -14.42 27.85 -2.52
CA LEU A 139 -13.02 28.03 -2.91
C LEU A 139 -12.13 26.94 -2.31
N ASP A 140 -12.34 26.54 -1.06
CA ASP A 140 -11.61 25.44 -0.44
C ASP A 140 -11.90 24.10 -1.17
N LYS A 141 -13.16 23.89 -1.59
CA LYS A 141 -13.55 22.70 -2.37
C LYS A 141 -12.87 22.68 -3.74
N LEU A 142 -12.88 23.81 -4.43
CA LEU A 142 -12.25 23.95 -5.74
C LEU A 142 -10.73 23.82 -5.65
N ALA A 143 -10.11 24.37 -4.61
CA ALA A 143 -8.67 24.26 -4.37
C ALA A 143 -8.27 22.81 -4.10
N VAL A 144 -8.96 22.10 -3.21
CA VAL A 144 -8.69 20.67 -2.96
C VAL A 144 -8.94 19.83 -4.21
N GLY A 145 -10.04 20.07 -4.92
CA GLY A 145 -10.35 19.38 -6.19
C GLY A 145 -9.29 19.61 -7.26
N LEU A 146 -8.80 20.85 -7.41
CA LEU A 146 -7.74 21.19 -8.35
C LEU A 146 -6.41 20.56 -7.96
N ILE A 147 -6.04 20.57 -6.67
CA ILE A 147 -4.82 19.92 -6.17
C ILE A 147 -4.85 18.41 -6.48
N VAL A 148 -5.96 17.74 -6.16
CA VAL A 148 -6.16 16.31 -6.47
C VAL A 148 -6.05 16.05 -7.97
N LEU A 149 -6.70 16.87 -8.80
CA LEU A 149 -6.68 16.72 -10.25
C LEU A 149 -5.28 16.94 -10.83
N MET A 150 -4.60 18.04 -10.45
CA MET A 150 -3.26 18.36 -10.96
C MET A 150 -2.24 17.30 -10.57
N MET A 151 -2.33 16.75 -9.37
CA MET A 151 -1.44 15.68 -8.94
C MET A 151 -1.78 14.35 -9.59
N GLY A 152 -3.05 14.04 -9.84
CA GLY A 152 -3.44 12.88 -10.64
C GLY A 152 -2.92 12.97 -12.08
N LEU A 153 -2.99 14.15 -12.69
CA LEU A 153 -2.42 14.41 -14.02
C LEU A 153 -0.89 14.32 -14.02
N TRP A 154 -0.24 14.91 -13.02
CA TRP A 154 1.22 14.83 -12.87
C TRP A 154 1.69 13.38 -12.69
N TRP A 155 1.02 12.61 -11.82
CA TRP A 155 1.27 11.18 -11.65
C TRP A 155 1.11 10.40 -12.96
N GLY A 156 0.03 10.68 -13.72
CA GLY A 156 -0.20 10.05 -15.02
C GLY A 156 0.91 10.35 -16.04
N VAL A 157 1.37 11.60 -16.11
CA VAL A 157 2.50 12.00 -16.98
C VAL A 157 3.80 11.32 -16.56
N GLU A 158 4.07 11.27 -15.25
CA GLU A 158 5.30 10.68 -14.73
C GLU A 158 5.33 9.16 -14.93
N CYS A 159 4.18 8.48 -14.80
CA CYS A 159 4.04 7.06 -15.13
C CYS A 159 4.36 6.78 -16.61
N MET A 160 3.91 7.66 -17.51
CA MET A 160 4.23 7.56 -18.93
C MET A 160 5.71 7.84 -19.25
N ARG A 161 6.35 8.75 -18.49
CA ARG A 161 7.76 9.12 -18.71
C ARG A 161 8.77 8.08 -18.18
N TYR A 162 8.47 7.45 -17.04
CA TYR A 162 9.43 6.58 -16.35
C TYR A 162 9.07 5.10 -16.37
N HIS A 163 8.26 4.66 -17.33
CA HIS A 163 7.85 3.25 -17.50
C HIS A 163 7.34 2.60 -16.19
N GLY A 164 6.66 3.37 -15.32
CA GLY A 164 6.09 2.88 -14.07
C GLY A 164 6.97 3.00 -12.81
N HIS A 165 8.21 3.49 -12.88
CA HIS A 165 9.06 3.71 -11.69
C HIS A 165 8.94 5.14 -11.15
N VAL A 166 7.79 5.46 -10.54
CA VAL A 166 7.45 6.83 -10.10
C VAL A 166 7.50 7.03 -8.59
N ALA A 167 7.85 6.00 -7.83
CA ALA A 167 7.79 6.07 -6.37
C ALA A 167 9.06 6.69 -5.77
N ASP A 168 9.40 7.92 -6.16
CA ASP A 168 10.40 8.72 -5.44
C ASP A 168 9.76 9.36 -4.18
N PRO A 169 10.57 9.86 -3.22
CA PRO A 169 10.07 10.44 -1.97
C PRO A 169 9.10 11.61 -2.17
N ILE A 170 9.30 12.41 -3.22
CA ILE A 170 8.49 13.60 -3.51
C ILE A 170 7.09 13.14 -3.92
N THR A 171 7.03 12.23 -4.89
CA THR A 171 5.76 11.69 -5.35
C THR A 171 5.01 10.98 -4.22
N SER A 172 5.72 10.15 -3.44
CA SER A 172 5.15 9.47 -2.27
C SER A 172 4.54 10.47 -1.28
N PHE A 173 5.29 11.50 -0.89
CA PHE A 173 4.83 12.56 0.02
C PHE A 173 3.55 13.22 -0.48
N PHE A 174 3.50 13.56 -1.76
CA PHE A 174 2.37 14.22 -2.40
C PHE A 174 1.13 13.32 -2.45
N VAL A 175 1.29 12.03 -2.76
CA VAL A 175 0.18 11.07 -2.67
C VAL A 175 -0.36 11.01 -1.24
N GLY A 176 0.52 10.89 -0.23
CA GLY A 176 0.10 10.90 1.17
C GLY A 176 -0.62 12.18 1.58
N LEU A 177 -0.15 13.34 1.11
CA LEU A 177 -0.76 14.63 1.39
C LEU A 177 -2.16 14.72 0.78
N ILE A 178 -2.36 14.25 -0.46
CA ILE A 178 -3.69 14.14 -1.06
C ILE A 178 -4.58 13.23 -0.22
N THR A 179 -4.10 12.04 0.15
CA THR A 179 -4.88 11.10 0.96
C THR A 179 -5.29 11.75 2.28
N LEU A 180 -4.39 12.46 2.96
CA LEU A 180 -4.70 13.25 4.15
C LEU A 180 -5.80 14.27 3.88
N LEU A 181 -5.67 15.10 2.84
CA LEU A 181 -6.66 16.13 2.50
C LEU A 181 -8.02 15.52 2.14
N VAL A 182 -8.03 14.42 1.39
CA VAL A 182 -9.25 13.67 1.06
C VAL A 182 -9.91 13.12 2.32
N LEU A 183 -9.15 12.58 3.27
CA LEU A 183 -9.71 12.07 4.53
C LEU A 183 -10.25 13.18 5.43
N LEU A 184 -9.62 14.36 5.45
CA LEU A 184 -10.07 15.49 6.25
C LEU A 184 -11.30 16.19 5.63
N TYR A 185 -11.27 16.47 4.33
CA TYR A 185 -12.25 17.33 3.67
C TYR A 185 -13.25 16.57 2.78
N GLY A 186 -13.01 15.29 2.49
CA GLY A 186 -13.81 14.47 1.57
C GLY A 186 -15.30 14.43 1.89
N ARG A 187 -15.65 14.47 3.19
CA ARG A 187 -17.05 14.57 3.62
C ARG A 187 -17.66 15.94 3.32
N GLN A 188 -16.93 17.02 3.61
CA GLN A 188 -17.41 18.41 3.45
C GLN A 188 -17.56 18.81 1.99
N ILE A 189 -16.71 18.26 1.12
CA ILE A 189 -16.77 18.49 -0.33
C ILE A 189 -17.77 17.56 -1.04
N GLY A 190 -18.42 16.64 -0.31
CA GLY A 190 -19.41 15.71 -0.87
C GLY A 190 -18.81 14.52 -1.64
N LEU A 191 -17.49 14.35 -1.64
CA LEU A 191 -16.80 13.27 -2.36
C LEU A 191 -17.28 11.89 -1.88
N PHE A 192 -17.35 11.66 -0.58
CA PHE A 192 -17.80 10.38 -0.03
C PHE A 192 -19.28 10.11 -0.34
N ALA A 193 -20.11 11.16 -0.44
CA ALA A 193 -21.50 11.02 -0.85
C ALA A 193 -21.58 10.59 -2.32
N LEU A 194 -20.80 11.23 -3.21
CA LEU A 194 -20.71 10.85 -4.62
C LEU A 194 -20.24 9.40 -4.79
N VAL A 195 -19.15 9.01 -4.11
CA VAL A 195 -18.64 7.64 -4.16
C VAL A 195 -19.71 6.65 -3.69
N SER A 196 -20.43 6.95 -2.61
CA SER A 196 -21.50 6.08 -2.10
C SER A 196 -22.75 6.02 -2.99
N LYS A 197 -22.93 7.01 -3.88
CA LYS A 197 -24.01 7.02 -4.89
C LYS A 197 -23.63 6.15 -6.09
N LEU A 198 -22.38 6.21 -6.52
CA LEU A 198 -21.86 5.40 -7.64
C LEU A 198 -21.65 3.95 -7.23
N TRP A 199 -21.23 3.71 -5.99
CA TRP A 199 -20.87 2.39 -5.49
C TRP A 199 -21.69 2.00 -4.26
N PRO A 200 -22.43 0.87 -4.31
CA PRO A 200 -23.17 0.38 -3.15
C PRO A 200 -22.24 0.18 -1.95
N ARG A 201 -22.64 0.69 -0.78
CA ARG A 201 -21.85 0.59 0.46
C ARG A 201 -21.45 -0.85 0.80
N ARG A 202 -22.30 -1.83 0.47
CA ARG A 202 -22.00 -3.27 0.63
C ARG A 202 -20.75 -3.72 -0.13
N PHE A 203 -20.54 -3.19 -1.33
CA PHE A 203 -19.37 -3.51 -2.14
C PHE A 203 -18.13 -2.82 -1.59
N LEU A 204 -18.22 -1.53 -1.25
CA LEU A 204 -17.10 -0.79 -0.67
C LEU A 204 -16.60 -1.48 0.60
N ARG A 205 -17.54 -1.94 1.44
CA ARG A 205 -17.24 -2.74 2.63
C ARG A 205 -16.61 -4.08 2.28
N PHE A 206 -17.19 -4.82 1.34
CA PHE A 206 -16.66 -6.12 0.90
C PHE A 206 -15.20 -6.01 0.42
N ALA A 207 -14.93 -5.04 -0.45
CA ALA A 207 -13.60 -4.79 -1.00
C ALA A 207 -12.61 -4.33 0.09
N GLY A 208 -13.06 -3.44 0.98
CA GLY A 208 -12.23 -2.96 2.09
C GLY A 208 -11.84 -4.08 3.06
N GLU A 209 -12.78 -4.91 3.48
CA GLU A 209 -12.56 -6.03 4.41
C GLU A 209 -11.61 -7.09 3.86
N ARG A 210 -11.53 -7.26 2.53
CA ARG A 210 -10.67 -8.28 1.88
C ARG A 210 -9.39 -7.69 1.30
N SER A 211 -9.15 -6.39 1.44
CA SER A 211 -8.03 -5.70 0.80
C SER A 211 -6.68 -6.30 1.18
N PHE A 212 -6.47 -6.61 2.46
CA PHE A 212 -5.24 -7.25 2.94
C PHE A 212 -5.07 -8.67 2.40
N SER A 213 -6.10 -9.51 2.53
CA SER A 213 -6.12 -10.85 1.94
C SER A 213 -5.84 -10.83 0.42
N LEU A 214 -6.47 -9.91 -0.32
CA LEU A 214 -6.27 -9.74 -1.76
C LEU A 214 -4.84 -9.33 -2.08
N TYR A 215 -4.29 -8.37 -1.34
CA TYR A 215 -2.89 -7.96 -1.45
C TYR A 215 -1.93 -9.15 -1.26
N LEU A 216 -2.23 -10.07 -0.35
CA LEU A 216 -1.36 -11.24 -0.12
C LEU A 216 -1.36 -12.25 -1.27
N VAL A 217 -2.49 -12.41 -1.96
CA VAL A 217 -2.71 -13.55 -2.89
C VAL A 217 -2.75 -13.17 -4.37
N HIS A 218 -2.97 -11.91 -4.72
CA HIS A 218 -3.22 -11.55 -6.12
C HIS A 218 -2.06 -11.90 -7.07
N ALA A 219 -0.82 -11.57 -6.71
CA ALA A 219 0.36 -11.83 -7.54
C ALA A 219 0.57 -13.32 -7.88
N PRO A 220 0.59 -14.26 -6.91
CA PRO A 220 0.72 -15.68 -7.26
C PRO A 220 -0.51 -16.20 -8.02
N MET A 221 -1.71 -15.67 -7.78
CA MET A 221 -2.90 -16.10 -8.53
C MET A 221 -2.88 -15.64 -9.99
N LEU A 222 -2.42 -14.42 -10.26
CA LEU A 222 -2.17 -13.92 -11.62
C LEU A 222 -1.18 -14.83 -12.34
N GLN A 223 -0.07 -15.19 -11.67
CA GLN A 223 0.92 -16.09 -12.25
C GLN A 223 0.37 -17.50 -12.53
N ILE A 224 -0.47 -18.04 -11.64
CA ILE A 224 -1.13 -19.34 -11.88
C ILE A 224 -2.03 -19.26 -13.11
N VAL A 225 -2.81 -18.18 -13.27
CA VAL A 225 -3.64 -17.97 -14.45
C VAL A 225 -2.78 -17.84 -15.71
N TRP A 226 -1.66 -17.13 -15.63
CA TRP A 226 -0.72 -17.06 -16.74
C TRP A 226 -0.25 -18.46 -17.18
N LEU A 227 0.25 -19.26 -16.23
CA LEU A 227 0.80 -20.58 -16.51
C LEU A 227 -0.24 -21.61 -16.99
N LEU A 228 -1.42 -21.63 -16.39
CA LEU A 228 -2.42 -22.67 -16.64
C LEU A 228 -3.41 -22.31 -17.73
N LEU A 229 -3.61 -21.02 -18.01
CA LEU A 229 -4.63 -20.56 -18.95
C LEU A 229 -4.04 -19.75 -20.08
N VAL A 230 -3.32 -18.66 -19.80
CA VAL A 230 -2.91 -17.71 -20.84
C VAL A 230 -1.81 -18.28 -21.74
N HIS A 231 -0.73 -18.79 -21.14
CA HIS A 231 0.42 -19.33 -21.86
C HIS A 231 0.05 -20.54 -22.75
N PRO A 232 -0.73 -21.53 -22.30
CA PRO A 232 -1.11 -22.67 -23.14
C PRO A 232 -2.07 -22.33 -24.29
N LEU A 233 -2.83 -21.22 -24.20
CA LEU A 233 -3.77 -20.83 -25.25
C LEU A 233 -3.10 -20.20 -26.49
N HIS A 234 -1.79 -19.90 -26.42
CA HIS A 234 -1.01 -19.35 -27.54
C HIS A 234 -1.70 -18.15 -28.24
N LEU A 235 -2.33 -17.28 -27.45
CA LEU A 235 -3.06 -16.12 -27.97
C LEU A 235 -2.13 -15.20 -28.77
N HIS A 236 -2.61 -14.72 -29.92
CA HIS A 236 -1.77 -13.99 -30.89
C HIS A 236 -1.50 -12.54 -30.47
N SER A 237 -2.41 -11.92 -29.71
CA SER A 237 -2.26 -10.52 -29.28
C SER A 237 -1.85 -10.43 -27.82
N ALA A 238 -0.83 -9.62 -27.54
CA ALA A 238 -0.46 -9.27 -26.16
C ALA A 238 -1.63 -8.64 -25.40
N GLY A 239 -2.52 -7.90 -26.09
CA GLY A 239 -3.71 -7.32 -25.47
C GLY A 239 -4.72 -8.38 -25.02
N GLU A 240 -4.87 -9.46 -25.79
CA GLU A 240 -5.75 -10.58 -25.41
C GLU A 240 -5.19 -11.34 -24.20
N GLN A 241 -3.87 -11.56 -24.17
CA GLN A 241 -3.18 -12.20 -23.06
C GLN A 241 -3.36 -11.40 -21.77
N VAL A 242 -3.08 -10.09 -21.81
CA VAL A 242 -3.25 -9.19 -20.66
C VAL A 242 -4.70 -9.11 -20.21
N LEU A 243 -5.65 -8.97 -21.15
CA LEU A 243 -7.07 -8.90 -20.80
C LEU A 243 -7.55 -10.19 -20.12
N LEU A 244 -7.17 -11.36 -20.64
CA LEU A 244 -7.52 -12.64 -20.06
C LEU A 244 -6.89 -12.84 -18.68
N GLU A 245 -5.60 -12.52 -18.53
CA GLU A 245 -4.89 -12.55 -17.25
C GLU A 245 -5.57 -11.63 -16.23
N MET A 246 -5.87 -10.40 -16.60
CA MET A 246 -6.52 -9.44 -15.71
C MET A 246 -7.91 -9.90 -15.28
N LEU A 247 -8.74 -10.41 -16.20
CA LEU A 247 -10.09 -10.86 -15.88
C LEU A 247 -10.09 -12.14 -15.04
N ALA A 248 -9.44 -13.19 -15.53
CA ALA A 248 -9.41 -14.49 -14.86
C ALA A 248 -8.58 -14.43 -13.57
N GLY A 249 -7.45 -13.73 -13.60
CA GLY A 249 -6.59 -13.53 -12.45
C GLY A 249 -7.23 -12.68 -11.37
N SER A 250 -7.93 -11.59 -11.71
CA SER A 250 -8.67 -10.80 -10.70
C SER A 250 -9.81 -11.60 -10.08
N LEU A 251 -10.54 -12.37 -10.88
CA LEU A 251 -11.62 -13.23 -10.37
C LEU A 251 -11.06 -14.29 -9.42
N LEU A 252 -10.01 -15.02 -9.82
CA LEU A 252 -9.37 -16.01 -8.98
C LEU A 252 -8.80 -15.39 -7.71
N SER A 253 -8.14 -14.23 -7.83
CA SER A 253 -7.59 -13.49 -6.69
C SER A 253 -8.67 -13.10 -5.68
N LEU A 254 -9.82 -12.61 -6.15
CA LEU A 254 -10.96 -12.27 -5.28
C LEU A 254 -11.57 -13.48 -4.58
N LEU A 255 -11.70 -14.61 -5.30
CA LEU A 255 -12.21 -15.86 -4.72
C LEU A 255 -11.28 -16.39 -3.63
N ILE A 256 -9.98 -16.45 -3.90
CA ILE A 256 -8.98 -16.92 -2.94
C ILE A 256 -8.83 -15.93 -1.79
N ALA A 257 -8.92 -14.62 -2.04
CA ALA A 257 -8.91 -13.60 -1.00
C ALA A 257 -10.13 -13.70 -0.07
N ASP A 258 -11.33 -13.96 -0.59
CA ASP A 258 -12.52 -14.17 0.24
C ASP A 258 -12.38 -15.42 1.12
N LEU A 259 -11.81 -16.51 0.58
CA LEU A 259 -11.53 -17.71 1.35
C LEU A 259 -10.50 -17.44 2.45
N PHE A 260 -9.39 -16.79 2.11
CA PHE A 260 -8.34 -16.43 3.07
C PHE A 260 -8.89 -15.51 4.17
N TYR A 261 -9.71 -14.53 3.80
CA TYR A 261 -10.37 -13.64 4.74
C TYR A 261 -11.24 -14.40 5.73
N ARG A 262 -12.15 -15.26 5.24
CA ARG A 262 -13.09 -16.00 6.11
C ARG A 262 -12.41 -17.05 6.99
N CYS A 263 -11.37 -17.72 6.47
CA CYS A 263 -10.73 -18.83 7.15
C CYS A 263 -9.58 -18.41 8.07
N ILE A 264 -8.93 -17.28 7.80
CA ILE A 264 -7.70 -16.87 8.51
C ILE A 264 -7.83 -15.47 9.09
N GLU A 265 -8.08 -14.46 8.25
CA GLU A 265 -8.05 -13.05 8.68
C GLU A 265 -9.16 -12.73 9.70
N GLN A 266 -10.41 -13.04 9.37
CA GLN A 266 -11.57 -12.78 10.23
C GLN A 266 -11.47 -13.54 11.57
N PRO A 267 -11.19 -14.86 11.61
CA PRO A 267 -10.99 -15.57 12.87
C PRO A 267 -9.87 -14.98 13.73
N SER A 268 -8.76 -14.53 13.10
CA SER A 268 -7.65 -13.89 13.82
C SER A 268 -8.07 -12.57 14.48
N HIS A 269 -8.85 -11.74 13.78
CA HIS A 269 -9.43 -10.51 14.35
C HIS A 269 -10.41 -10.79 15.48
N GLU A 270 -11.23 -11.84 15.37
CA GLU A 270 -12.14 -12.26 16.43
C GLU A 270 -11.39 -12.77 17.66
N TRP A 271 -10.34 -13.56 17.46
CA TRP A 271 -9.53 -14.10 18.55
C TRP A 271 -8.78 -12.99 19.30
N SER A 272 -8.16 -12.06 18.58
CA SER A 272 -7.49 -10.88 19.16
C SER A 272 -8.44 -10.05 20.05
N ARG A 273 -9.67 -9.80 19.57
CA ARG A 273 -10.71 -9.09 20.34
C ARG A 273 -11.18 -9.83 21.59
N ARG A 274 -11.10 -11.17 21.62
CA ARG A 274 -11.45 -11.96 22.81
C ARG A 274 -10.36 -11.87 23.88
N ILE A 275 -9.09 -11.86 23.48
CA ILE A 275 -7.95 -11.78 24.41
C ILE A 275 -7.84 -10.38 25.05
N THR A 276 -8.20 -9.33 24.30
CA THR A 276 -8.11 -7.93 24.75
C THR A 276 -9.36 -7.43 25.48
N ARG A 277 -10.43 -8.22 25.56
CA ARG A 277 -11.58 -7.91 26.42
C ARG A 277 -11.20 -8.25 27.86
N PRO A 278 -11.23 -7.28 28.79
CA PRO A 278 -11.04 -7.55 30.22
C PRO A 278 -12.17 -8.43 30.78
#